data_AF-A0A4Q6E8X0-F1
#
_entry.id   AF-A0A4Q6E8X0-F1
#
_cell.length_a   1.000
_cell.length_b   1.000
_cell.length_c   1.000
_cell.angle_alpha   90.00
_cell.angle_beta   90.00
_cell.angle_gamma   90.00
#
_symmetry.space_group_name_H-M   'P 1'
#
loop_
_entity.id
_entity.type
_entity.pdbx_description
1 polymer ?
#
loop_
_entity_poly.entity_id
_entity_poly.type
_entity_poly.pdbx_seq_one_letter_code
_entity_poly.pdbx_strand_id
1 'polypeptide(L)'
;MTAGIATVAKATGLLILSNIFMTFAWYGHLKYKSKPLLIVILVSWGIAFFEYCLQVPANRIGSDVMTAAQLKVLQEVITFTVFGIFSFFY
;
A
#
# COMPACT_ATOMS: atom_id res chain seq x y z
N MET A 1 4.74 24.11 -12.85
CA MET A 1 4.66 23.93 -11.37
C MET A 1 3.37 23.24 -10.93
N THR A 2 2.19 23.65 -11.41
CA THR A 2 0.88 23.04 -11.08
C THR A 2 0.73 21.57 -11.50
N ALA A 3 1.29 21.18 -12.66
CA ALA A 3 1.24 19.81 -13.14
C ALA A 3 1.95 18.80 -12.21
N GLY A 4 3.07 19.20 -11.58
CA GLY A 4 3.82 18.32 -10.67
C GLY A 4 3.06 17.99 -9.39
N ILE A 5 2.36 18.98 -8.80
CA ILE A 5 1.54 18.78 -7.60
C ILE A 5 0.40 17.80 -7.87
N ALA A 6 -0.28 17.94 -9.01
CA ALA A 6 -1.36 17.04 -9.39
C ALA A 6 -0.88 15.60 -9.59
N THR A 7 0.29 15.40 -10.20
CA THR A 7 0.91 14.08 -10.37
C THR A 7 1.25 13.43 -9.03
N VAL A 8 1.91 14.18 -8.14
CA VAL A 8 2.25 13.69 -6.79
C VAL A 8 0.98 13.32 -6.02
N ALA A 9 -0.05 14.16 -6.03
CA ALA A 9 -1.30 13.89 -5.32
C ALA A 9 -2.00 12.60 -5.81
N LYS A 10 -2.05 12.37 -7.13
CA LYS A 10 -2.60 11.13 -7.71
C LYS A 10 -1.81 9.90 -7.27
N ALA A 11 -0.48 9.96 -7.37
CA ALA A 11 0.39 8.86 -6.95
C ALA A 11 0.20 8.57 -5.45
N THR A 12 0.25 9.59 -4.60
CA THR A 12 0.04 9.45 -3.15
C THR A 12 -1.30 8.81 -2.81
N GLY A 13 -2.39 9.25 -3.45
CA GLY A 13 -3.72 8.67 -3.22
C GLY A 13 -3.78 7.16 -3.54
N LEU A 14 -3.19 6.75 -4.66
CA LEU A 14 -3.09 5.34 -5.02
C LEU A 14 -2.20 4.55 -4.06
N LEU A 15 -1.04 5.10 -3.65
CA LEU A 15 -0.13 4.46 -2.69
C LEU A 15 -0.78 4.27 -1.31
N ILE A 16 -1.59 5.23 -0.85
CA ILE A 16 -2.36 5.09 0.41
C ILE A 16 -3.35 3.92 0.30
N LEU A 17 -4.14 3.88 -0.77
CA LEU A 17 -5.10 2.80 -0.99
C LEU A 17 -4.39 1.44 -1.10
N SER A 18 -3.25 1.40 -1.80
CA SER A 18 -2.38 0.22 -1.88
C SER A 18 -1.98 -0.26 -0.49
N ASN A 19 -1.44 0.64 0.33
CA ASN A 19 -0.94 0.30 1.67
C ASN A 19 -2.04 -0.24 2.61
N ILE A 20 -3.29 0.22 2.45
CA ILE A 20 -4.44 -0.32 3.19
C ILE A 20 -4.63 -1.81 2.85
N PHE A 21 -4.65 -2.18 1.57
CA PHE A 21 -4.71 -3.59 1.16
C PHE A 21 -3.54 -4.40 1.73
N MET A 22 -2.31 -3.85 1.67
CA MET A 22 -1.13 -4.51 2.24
C MET A 22 -1.28 -4.79 3.74
N THR A 23 -1.78 -3.80 4.50
CA THR A 23 -2.00 -3.92 5.94
C THR A 23 -3.02 -5.02 6.26
N PHE A 24 -4.11 -5.11 5.49
CA PHE A 24 -5.06 -6.22 5.64
C PHE A 24 -4.45 -7.57 5.27
N ALA A 25 -3.62 -7.66 4.22
CA ALA A 25 -2.95 -8.89 3.83
C ALA A 25 -2.00 -9.41 4.92
N TRP A 26 -1.28 -8.51 5.60
CA TRP A 26 -0.36 -8.84 6.69
C TRP A 26 -1.04 -9.14 8.02
N TYR A 27 -2.07 -8.38 8.42
CA TYR A 27 -2.62 -8.50 9.77
C TYR A 27 -3.95 -9.24 9.81
N GLY A 28 -4.75 -9.21 8.75
CA GLY A 28 -6.08 -9.81 8.72
C GLY A 28 -6.08 -11.31 9.01
N HIS A 29 -5.06 -12.04 8.54
CA HIS A 29 -4.94 -13.48 8.78
C HIS A 29 -4.72 -13.82 10.27
N LEU A 30 -4.26 -12.88 11.11
CA LEU A 30 -4.07 -13.09 12.54
C LEU A 30 -5.40 -13.32 13.30
N LYS A 31 -6.54 -12.93 12.71
CA LYS A 31 -7.88 -13.28 13.23
C LYS A 31 -8.28 -14.72 12.92
N TYR A 32 -7.55 -15.42 12.04
CA TYR A 32 -7.90 -16.73 11.51
C TYR A 32 -6.83 -17.80 11.82
N LYS A 33 -6.23 -17.75 13.01
CA LYS A 33 -5.13 -18.67 13.42
C LYS A 33 -5.50 -20.15 13.43
N SER A 34 -6.78 -20.48 13.53
CA SER A 34 -7.28 -21.87 13.49
C SER A 34 -7.47 -22.41 12.07
N LYS A 35 -7.27 -21.58 11.03
CA LYS A 35 -7.40 -21.99 9.63
C LYS A 35 -6.07 -22.57 9.10
N PRO A 36 -6.11 -23.50 8.13
CA PRO A 36 -4.91 -24.03 7.51
C PRO A 36 -4.01 -22.94 6.93
N LEU A 37 -2.70 -23.04 7.19
CA LEU A 37 -1.71 -22.04 6.79
C LEU A 37 -1.74 -21.74 5.29
N LEU A 38 -1.90 -22.77 4.46
CA LEU A 38 -1.95 -22.60 3.01
C LEU A 38 -3.14 -21.73 2.57
N ILE A 39 -4.31 -21.90 3.19
CA ILE A 39 -5.52 -21.12 2.85
C ILE A 39 -5.30 -19.64 3.19
N VAL A 40 -4.76 -19.34 4.38
CA VAL A 40 -4.52 -17.96 4.77
C VAL A 40 -3.46 -17.29 3.90
N ILE A 41 -2.40 -18.02 3.50
CA ILE A 41 -1.40 -17.50 2.54
C ILE A 41 -2.05 -17.15 1.20
N LEU A 42 -2.86 -18.05 0.63
CA LEU A 42 -3.50 -17.83 -0.67
C LEU A 42 -4.48 -16.64 -0.62
N VAL A 43 -5.23 -16.48 0.48
CA VAL A 43 -6.11 -15.32 0.67
C VAL A 43 -5.30 -14.04 0.80
N SER A 44 -4.22 -14.02 1.60
CA SER A 44 -3.34 -12.86 1.72
C SER A 44 -2.69 -12.48 0.39
N TRP A 45 -2.31 -13.45 -0.45
CA TRP A 45 -1.84 -13.20 -1.82
C TRP A 45 -2.94 -12.63 -2.71
N GLY A 46 -4.17 -13.11 -2.60
CA GLY A 46 -5.32 -12.54 -3.30
C GLY A 46 -5.56 -11.06 -2.94
N ILE A 47 -5.36 -10.68 -1.68
CA ILE A 47 -5.45 -9.28 -1.24
C ILE A 47 -4.26 -8.47 -1.79
N ALA A 48 -3.04 -9.02 -1.68
CA ALA A 48 -1.83 -8.37 -2.19
C ALA A 48 -1.90 -8.13 -3.72
N PHE A 49 -2.60 -8.96 -4.48
CA PHE A 49 -2.80 -8.72 -5.91
C PHE A 49 -3.47 -7.36 -6.20
N PHE A 50 -4.48 -6.96 -5.41
CA PHE A 50 -5.14 -5.66 -5.57
C PHE A 50 -4.27 -4.49 -5.12
N GLU A 51 -3.43 -4.68 -4.10
CA GLU A 51 -2.35 -3.75 -3.74
C GLU A 51 -1.48 -3.47 -4.97
N TYR A 52 -0.93 -4.50 -5.60
CA TYR A 52 -0.06 -4.34 -6.78
C TYR A 52 -0.74 -3.63 -7.96
N CYS A 53 -2.05 -3.84 -8.14
CA CYS A 53 -2.84 -3.17 -9.17
C CYS A 53 -2.92 -1.63 -8.96
N LEU A 54 -2.72 -1.15 -7.74
CA LEU A 54 -2.67 0.28 -7.39
C LEU A 54 -1.23 0.79 -7.31
N GLN A 55 -0.35 0.01 -6.69
CA GLN A 55 1.06 0.31 -6.47
C GLN A 55 1.82 0.56 -7.78
N VAL A 56 1.61 -0.30 -8.79
CA VAL A 56 2.35 -0.24 -10.06
C VAL A 56 2.00 1.04 -10.85
N PRO A 57 0.71 1.38 -11.08
CA PRO A 57 0.36 2.67 -11.68
C PRO A 57 0.84 3.88 -10.87
N ALA A 58 0.73 3.83 -9.54
CA ALA A 58 1.15 4.94 -8.67
C ALA A 58 2.65 5.26 -8.83
N ASN A 59 3.49 4.23 -8.83
CA ASN A 59 4.93 4.39 -9.00
C ASN A 59 5.29 4.88 -10.39
N ARG A 60 4.61 4.42 -11.44
CA ARG A 60 4.81 4.93 -12.81
C ARG A 60 4.46 6.42 -12.91
N ILE A 61 3.28 6.81 -12.43
CA ILE A 61 2.83 8.20 -12.41
C ILE A 61 3.79 9.07 -11.59
N GLY A 62 4.17 8.63 -10.40
CA GLY A 62 5.05 9.40 -9.53
C GLY A 62 6.48 9.51 -10.06
N SER A 63 6.96 8.51 -10.84
CA SER A 63 8.31 8.52 -11.39
C SER A 63 8.53 9.56 -12.49
N ASP A 64 7.45 10.14 -13.03
CA ASP A 64 7.53 11.24 -13.99
C ASP A 64 8.06 12.54 -13.34
N VAL A 65 7.96 12.66 -12.00
CA VAL A 65 8.27 13.90 -11.26
C VAL A 65 9.15 13.67 -10.02
N MET A 66 9.24 12.44 -9.51
CA MET A 66 10.06 12.06 -8.37
C MET A 66 11.09 11.01 -8.77
N THR A 67 12.27 11.07 -8.16
CA THR A 67 13.25 9.98 -8.24
C THR A 67 12.72 8.72 -7.54
N ALA A 68 13.27 7.56 -7.89
CA ALA A 68 12.93 6.30 -7.21
C ALA A 68 13.17 6.36 -5.69
N ALA A 69 14.21 7.06 -5.25
CA ALA A 69 14.50 7.26 -3.83
C ALA A 69 13.40 8.08 -3.12
N GLN A 70 12.97 9.19 -3.73
CA GLN A 70 11.87 10.02 -3.20
C GLN A 70 10.55 9.24 -3.13
N LEU A 71 10.23 8.47 -4.18
CA LEU A 71 9.07 7.57 -4.19
C LEU A 71 9.11 6.55 -3.07
N LYS A 72 10.28 5.94 -2.83
CA LYS A 72 10.43 4.97 -1.75
C LYS A 72 10.23 5.61 -0.39
N VAL A 73 10.83 6.78 -0.16
CA VAL A 73 10.64 7.53 1.09
C VAL A 73 9.16 7.87 1.30
N LEU A 74 8.45 8.34 0.27
CA LEU A 74 7.00 8.61 0.33
C LEU A 74 6.22 7.37 0.76
N GLN A 75 6.52 6.20 0.19
CA GLN A 75 5.87 4.93 0.56
C GLN A 75 6.15 4.53 2.01
N GLU A 76 7.36 4.72 2.53
CA GLU A 76 7.68 4.45 3.94
C GLU A 76 6.90 5.37 4.88
N VAL A 77 6.82 6.67 4.55
CA VAL A 77 6.00 7.62 5.32
C VAL A 77 4.53 7.21 5.32
N ILE A 78 3.98 6.84 4.16
CA ILE A 78 2.60 6.33 4.04
C ILE A 78 2.44 5.07 4.90
N THR A 79 3.37 4.12 4.82
CA THR A 79 3.33 2.87 5.58
C THR A 79 3.28 3.13 7.07
N PHE A 80 4.18 3.96 7.61
CA PHE A 80 4.17 4.30 9.03
C PHE A 80 2.91 5.06 9.45
N THR A 81 2.40 5.96 8.59
CA THR A 81 1.18 6.74 8.89
C THR A 81 -0.06 5.85 8.92
N VAL A 82 -0.28 5.04 7.88
CA VAL A 82 -1.42 4.11 7.78
C VAL A 82 -1.33 3.06 8.87
N PHE A 83 -0.14 2.52 9.14
CA PHE A 83 0.06 1.55 10.21
C PHE A 83 -0.21 2.16 11.59
N GLY A 84 0.23 3.39 11.84
CA GLY A 84 -0.07 4.11 13.09
C GLY A 84 -1.57 4.21 13.33
N ILE A 85 -2.34 4.62 12.32
CA ILE A 85 -3.81 4.67 12.39
C ILE A 85 -4.38 3.26 12.60
N PHE A 86 -3.97 2.28 11.82
CA PHE A 86 -4.43 0.89 11.92
C PHE A 86 -4.21 0.30 13.32
N SER A 87 -3.03 0.51 13.91
CA SER A 87 -2.67 0.00 15.23
C SER A 87 -3.54 0.52 16.37
N PHE A 88 -4.17 1.68 16.19
CA PHE A 88 -5.11 2.23 17.17
C PHE A 88 -6.48 1.55 17.09
N PHE A 89 -6.90 1.09 15.91
CA PHE A 89 -8.25 0.54 15.67
C PHE A 89 -8.31 -0.99 15.62
N TYR A 90 -7.18 -1.68 15.43
CA TYR A 90 -7.09 -3.13 15.23
C TYR A 90 -6.57 -3.86 16.46
#